data_AF-A0A2N1IJ81-F1
#
_entry.id   AF-A0A2N1IJ81-F1
#
_cell.length_a   1.000
_cell.length_b   1.000
_cell.length_c   1.000
_cell.angle_alpha   90.00
_cell.angle_beta   90.00
_cell.angle_gamma   90.00
#
_symmetry.space_group_name_H-M   'P 1'
#
loop_
_entity.id
_entity.type
_entity.pdbx_description
1 polymer ?
#
loop_
_entity_poly.entity_id
_entity_poly.type
_entity_poly.pdbx_seq_one_letter_code
_entity_poly.pdbx_strand_id
1 'polypeptide(L)'
;MAAVKNNNGSFKSGYDSRRFTQDCTVMSYHQKLGELFREQSFEAVKFIVSVMRDNHAPDKLRLIAAKEILDRGCGKPVDRLVMATLDKDRTQEVDVRELSTAELYALLDEYS
;
A
#
# COMPACT_ATOMS: atom_id res chain seq x y z
N MET A 1 21.87 -38.99 -6.94
CA MET A 1 20.94 -38.04 -6.29
C MET A 1 21.75 -36.90 -5.72
N ALA A 2 21.61 -35.69 -6.27
CA ALA A 2 22.31 -34.50 -5.77
C ALA A 2 21.62 -34.01 -4.49
N ALA A 3 22.39 -33.80 -3.43
CA ALA A 3 21.89 -33.31 -2.15
C ALA A 3 21.34 -31.89 -2.30
N VAL A 4 20.05 -31.71 -1.98
CA VAL A 4 19.43 -30.39 -1.84
C VAL A 4 20.09 -29.69 -0.66
N LYS A 5 20.91 -28.67 -0.94
CA LYS A 5 21.45 -27.79 0.10
C LYS A 5 20.30 -26.96 0.67
N ASN A 6 19.82 -27.37 1.84
CA ASN A 6 18.93 -26.56 2.67
C ASN A 6 19.67 -25.27 3.08
N ASN A 7 19.37 -24.17 2.39
CA ASN A 7 19.74 -22.83 2.83
C ASN A 7 18.74 -22.36 3.89
N ASN A 8 18.68 -23.06 5.02
CA ASN A 8 18.00 -22.54 6.20
C ASN A 8 18.80 -21.32 6.63
N GLY A 9 18.30 -20.12 6.30
CA GLY A 9 18.96 -18.82 6.46
C GLY A 9 19.21 -18.46 7.93
N SER A 10 20.00 -19.26 8.65
CA SER A 10 20.53 -18.87 9.94
C SER A 10 21.51 -17.73 9.68
N PHE A 11 21.16 -16.56 10.18
CA PHE A 11 22.10 -15.46 10.29
C PHE A 11 23.25 -15.98 11.17
N LYS A 12 24.41 -16.23 10.56
CA LYS A 12 25.60 -16.64 11.30
C LYS A 12 25.99 -15.47 12.21
N SER A 13 25.92 -15.69 13.51
CA SER A 13 26.50 -14.79 14.52
C SER A 13 28.00 -14.67 14.25
N GLY A 14 28.47 -13.44 13.95
CA GLY A 14 29.86 -13.17 13.63
C GLY A 14 30.04 -11.96 12.72
N TYR A 15 31.29 -11.49 12.61
CA TYR A 15 31.66 -10.40 11.70
C TYR A 15 31.59 -10.89 10.24
N ASP A 16 30.57 -10.46 9.49
CA ASP A 16 30.46 -10.71 8.04
C ASP A 16 31.16 -9.57 7.30
N SER A 17 32.35 -9.84 6.74
CA SER A 17 33.16 -8.87 6.01
C SER A 17 32.46 -8.30 4.76
N ARG A 18 31.40 -8.93 4.26
CA ARG A 18 30.59 -8.42 3.13
C ARG A 18 29.60 -7.34 3.56
N ARG A 19 29.15 -7.37 4.82
CA ARG A 19 28.25 -6.35 5.40
C ARG A 19 29.00 -5.06 5.74
N PHE A 20 30.32 -5.15 5.89
CA PHE A 20 31.20 -4.03 6.20
C PHE A 20 32.02 -3.62 4.97
N THR A 21 31.37 -3.54 3.80
CA THR A 21 31.96 -2.89 2.64
C THR A 21 31.92 -1.37 2.88
N GLN A 22 33.08 -0.75 3.05
CA GLN A 22 33.26 0.70 3.24
C GLN A 22 32.83 1.55 2.03
N ASP A 23 32.28 0.91 1.00
CA ASP A 23 31.94 1.55 -0.26
C ASP A 23 30.57 2.23 -0.14
N CYS A 24 30.58 3.44 0.41
CA CYS A 24 29.41 4.30 0.56
C CYS A 24 28.89 4.85 -0.79
N THR A 25 29.47 4.43 -1.92
CA THR A 25 29.08 4.82 -3.27
C THR A 25 27.65 4.37 -3.62
N VAL A 26 27.25 3.17 -3.22
CA VAL A 26 25.88 2.66 -3.48
C VAL A 26 24.85 3.47 -2.68
N MET A 27 25.12 3.73 -1.41
CA MET A 27 24.22 4.53 -0.55
C MET A 27 24.11 5.97 -1.04
N SER A 28 25.24 6.60 -1.38
CA SER A 28 25.26 7.97 -1.94
C SER A 28 24.63 8.06 -3.33
N TYR A 29 24.76 7.02 -4.16
CA TYR A 29 24.05 6.92 -5.44
C TYR A 29 22.54 6.87 -5.22
N HIS A 30 22.05 6.00 -4.34
CA HIS A 30 20.62 5.91 -4.04
C HIS A 30 20.08 7.20 -3.41
N GLN A 31 20.86 7.88 -2.57
CA GLN A 31 20.49 9.18 -2.04
C GLN A 31 20.33 10.22 -3.16
N LYS A 32 21.34 10.37 -4.04
CA LYS A 32 21.29 11.31 -5.17
C LYS A 32 20.13 10.99 -6.13
N LEU A 33 19.88 9.70 -6.37
CA LEU A 33 18.76 9.27 -7.19
C LEU A 33 17.41 9.62 -6.54
N GLY A 34 17.30 9.46 -5.22
CA GLY A 34 16.12 9.85 -4.45
C GLY A 34 15.88 11.36 -4.50
N GLU A 35 16.95 12.17 -4.37
CA GLU A 35 16.89 13.63 -4.52
C GLU A 35 16.40 14.03 -5.91
N LEU A 36 16.94 13.42 -6.96
CA LEU A 36 16.51 13.65 -8.34
C LEU A 36 15.03 13.31 -8.55
N PHE A 37 14.57 12.15 -8.07
CA PHE A 37 13.16 11.79 -8.18
C PHE A 37 12.25 12.74 -7.40
N ARG A 38 12.71 13.23 -6.25
CA ARG A 38 11.96 14.21 -5.47
C ARG A 38 11.79 15.52 -6.23
N GLU A 39 12.86 16.04 -6.83
CA GLU A 39 12.81 17.25 -7.67
C GLU A 39 11.85 17.07 -8.85
N GLN A 40 11.98 15.97 -9.60
CA GLN A 40 11.10 15.68 -10.75
C GLN A 40 9.64 15.51 -10.32
N SER A 41 9.39 14.93 -9.15
CA SER A 41 8.04 14.79 -8.60
C SER A 41 7.41 16.14 -8.30
N PHE A 42 8.18 17.10 -7.77
CA PHE A 42 7.69 18.46 -7.53
C PHE A 42 7.35 19.18 -8.84
N GLU A 43 8.19 19.07 -9.86
CA GLU A 43 7.92 19.67 -11.17
C GLU A 43 6.69 19.03 -11.84
N ALA A 44 6.52 17.72 -11.73
CA ALA A 44 5.32 17.04 -12.22
C ALA A 44 4.04 17.57 -11.54
N VAL A 45 4.05 17.77 -10.22
CA VAL A 45 2.90 18.34 -9.51
C VAL A 45 2.63 19.78 -9.95
N LYS A 46 3.66 20.62 -10.09
CA LYS A 46 3.50 21.99 -10.62
C LYS A 46 2.87 21.98 -12.01
N PHE A 47 3.31 21.08 -12.87
CA PHE A 47 2.78 20.92 -14.22
C PHE A 47 1.31 20.51 -14.22
N ILE A 48 0.92 19.55 -13.38
CA ILE A 48 -0.50 19.14 -13.26
C ILE A 48 -1.35 20.34 -12.81
N VAL A 49 -0.87 21.14 -11.85
CA VAL A 49 -1.56 22.36 -11.41
C VAL A 49 -1.66 23.39 -12.53
N SER A 50 -0.60 23.58 -13.34
CA SER A 50 -0.66 24.51 -14.47
C SER A 50 -1.66 24.05 -15.53
N VAL A 51 -1.71 22.75 -15.85
CA VAL A 51 -2.67 22.20 -16.82
C VAL A 51 -4.12 22.38 -16.32
N MET A 52 -4.38 22.17 -15.04
CA MET A 52 -5.71 22.37 -14.46
C MET A 52 -6.18 23.83 -14.58
N ARG A 53 -5.26 24.79 -14.39
CA ARG A 53 -5.53 26.24 -14.40
C ARG A 53 -5.57 26.84 -15.81
N ASP A 54 -5.05 26.14 -16.81
CA ASP A 54 -5.05 26.60 -18.19
C ASP A 54 -6.47 26.53 -18.79
N ASN A 55 -7.04 27.68 -19.14
CA ASN A 55 -8.38 27.76 -19.76
C ASN A 55 -8.37 27.43 -21.26
N HIS A 56 -7.19 27.36 -21.88
CA HIS A 56 -7.05 26.98 -23.29
C HIS A 56 -6.80 25.49 -23.47
N ALA A 57 -6.45 24.77 -22.39
CA ALA A 57 -6.32 23.32 -22.42
C ALA A 57 -7.70 22.64 -22.60
N PRO A 58 -7.75 21.49 -23.29
CA PRO A 58 -8.97 20.68 -23.41
C PRO A 58 -9.59 20.35 -22.05
N ASP A 59 -10.92 20.51 -21.93
CA ASP A 59 -11.65 20.28 -20.67
C ASP A 59 -11.41 18.89 -20.07
N LYS A 60 -11.27 17.86 -20.92
CA LYS A 60 -10.93 16.50 -20.48
C LYS A 60 -9.58 16.45 -19.77
N LEU A 61 -8.56 17.16 -20.26
CA LEU A 61 -7.23 17.20 -19.64
C LEU A 61 -7.26 17.96 -18.32
N ARG A 62 -8.03 19.04 -18.25
CA ARG A 62 -8.24 19.80 -17.00
C ARG A 62 -8.95 18.97 -15.94
N LEU A 63 -9.95 18.19 -16.33
CA LEU A 63 -10.66 17.25 -15.45
C LEU A 63 -9.73 16.16 -14.92
N ILE A 64 -8.90 15.57 -15.78
CA ILE A 64 -7.90 14.57 -15.38
C ILE A 64 -6.90 15.20 -14.40
N ALA A 65 -6.39 16.40 -14.69
CA ALA A 65 -5.47 17.10 -13.80
C ALA A 65 -6.10 17.39 -12.43
N ALA A 66 -7.35 17.85 -12.40
CA ALA A 66 -8.10 18.08 -11.16
C ALA A 66 -8.27 16.78 -10.35
N LYS A 67 -8.65 15.68 -11.01
CA LYS A 67 -8.75 14.37 -10.38
C LYS A 67 -7.43 13.91 -9.77
N GLU A 68 -6.33 14.01 -10.51
CA GLU A 68 -4.99 13.60 -10.06
C GLU A 68 -4.48 14.43 -8.86
N ILE A 69 -4.88 15.71 -8.76
CA ILE A 69 -4.60 16.55 -7.59
C ILE A 69 -5.39 16.07 -6.38
N LEU A 70 -6.69 15.81 -6.54
CA LEU A 70 -7.56 15.33 -5.46
C LEU A 70 -7.15 13.95 -4.96
N ASP A 71 -6.86 13.01 -5.86
CA ASP A 71 -6.42 11.66 -5.53
C ASP A 71 -5.13 11.65 -4.70
N ARG A 72 -4.25 12.65 -4.88
CA ARG A 72 -3.00 12.82 -4.10
C ARG A 72 -3.19 13.56 -2.78
N GLY A 73 -4.05 14.59 -2.75
CA GLY A 73 -4.26 15.42 -1.57
C GLY A 73 -5.24 14.82 -0.55
N CYS A 74 -6.29 14.17 -1.04
CA CYS A 74 -7.37 13.61 -0.22
C CYS A 74 -7.38 12.07 -0.24
N GLY A 75 -6.52 11.45 -1.04
CA GLY A 75 -6.54 10.01 -1.29
C GLY A 75 -7.57 9.63 -2.36
N LYS A 76 -7.46 8.39 -2.84
CA LYS A 76 -8.46 7.84 -3.76
C LYS A 76 -9.69 7.42 -2.98
N PRO A 77 -10.90 7.70 -3.46
CA PRO A 77 -12.10 7.13 -2.85
C PRO A 77 -11.98 5.60 -2.88
N VAL A 78 -12.12 4.97 -1.71
CA VAL A 78 -12.12 3.51 -1.63
C VAL A 78 -13.38 3.00 -2.31
N ASP A 79 -13.23 1.99 -3.17
CA ASP A 79 -14.35 1.37 -3.84
C ASP A 79 -15.33 0.79 -2.81
N ARG A 80 -16.63 1.01 -3.01
CA ARG A 80 -17.69 0.52 -2.13
C ARG A 80 -17.65 -1.01 -2.01
N LEU A 81 -17.22 -1.71 -3.06
CA LEU A 81 -17.03 -3.16 -3.04
C LEU A 81 -15.91 -3.58 -2.08
N VAL A 82 -14.82 -2.83 -2.04
CA VAL A 82 -13.70 -3.09 -1.11
C VAL A 82 -14.13 -2.83 0.34
N MET A 83 -14.92 -1.78 0.57
CA MET A 83 -15.53 -1.54 1.89
C MET A 83 -16.46 -2.68 2.30
N ALA A 84 -17.33 -3.14 1.39
CA ALA A 84 -18.23 -4.25 1.66
C ALA A 84 -17.50 -5.59 1.93
N THR A 85 -16.34 -5.83 1.30
CA THR A 85 -15.52 -7.02 1.61
C THR A 85 -14.81 -6.90 2.97
N LEU A 86 -14.34 -5.71 3.35
CA LEU A 86 -13.71 -5.50 4.65
C LEU A 86 -14.71 -5.63 5.82
N ASP A 87 -15.97 -5.24 5.60
CA ASP A 87 -17.04 -5.44 6.58
C ASP A 87 -17.43 -6.91 6.74
N LYS A 88 -17.38 -7.70 5.66
CA LYS A 88 -17.60 -9.16 5.71
C LYS A 88 -16.49 -9.89 6.48
N ASP A 89 -15.24 -9.48 6.36
CA ASP A 89 -14.14 -10.10 7.11
C ASP A 89 -14.14 -9.75 8.61
N ARG A 90 -14.76 -8.62 8.98
CA ARG A 90 -14.92 -8.20 10.39
C ARG A 90 -16.05 -8.90 11.12
N THR A 91 -17.06 -9.33 10.37
CA THR A 91 -18.20 -10.03 10.92
C THR A 91 -17.96 -11.51 10.63
N GLN A 92 -17.47 -12.26 11.63
CA GLN A 92 -17.69 -13.70 11.65
C GLN A 92 -19.21 -13.91 11.74
N GLU A 93 -19.93 -13.70 10.64
CA GLU A 93 -21.29 -14.16 10.46
C GLU A 93 -21.19 -15.68 10.37
N VAL A 94 -21.19 -16.34 11.53
CA VAL A 94 -21.64 -17.72 11.56
C VAL A 94 -23.07 -17.67 11.03
N ASP A 95 -23.33 -18.30 9.88
CA ASP A 95 -24.69 -18.36 9.35
C ASP A 95 -25.57 -18.97 10.45
N VAL A 96 -26.57 -18.21 10.90
CA VAL A 96 -27.46 -18.59 12.00
C VAL A 96 -28.15 -19.93 11.70
N ARG A 97 -28.23 -20.31 10.41
CA ARG A 97 -28.78 -21.59 9.95
C ARG A 97 -27.85 -22.79 10.18
N GLU A 98 -26.56 -22.55 10.37
CA GLU A 98 -25.54 -23.57 10.62
C GLU A 98 -25.29 -23.77 12.13
N LEU A 99 -25.80 -22.87 12.98
CA LEU A 99 -25.72 -23.00 14.44
C LEU A 99 -26.67 -24.09 14.95
N SER A 100 -26.15 -24.92 15.85
CA SER A 100 -26.99 -25.83 16.62
C SER A 100 -27.87 -25.07 17.61
N THR A 101 -28.98 -25.68 18.02
CA THR A 101 -29.90 -25.09 19.00
C THR A 101 -29.20 -24.68 20.30
N ALA A 102 -28.18 -25.43 20.73
CA ALA A 102 -27.42 -25.13 21.93
C ALA A 102 -26.59 -23.84 21.80
N GLU A 103 -25.99 -23.61 20.63
CA GLU A 103 -25.18 -22.42 20.36
C GLU A 103 -26.06 -21.16 20.21
N LEU A 104 -27.27 -21.31 19.68
CA LEU A 104 -28.27 -20.22 19.62
C LEU A 104 -28.69 -19.75 21.01
N TYR A 105 -28.88 -20.67 21.97
CA TYR A 105 -29.19 -20.30 23.34
C TYR A 105 -28.03 -19.60 24.03
N ALA A 106 -26.79 -20.04 23.80
CA ALA A 106 -25.60 -19.40 24.36
C ALA A 106 -25.43 -17.95 23.86
N LEU A 107 -25.72 -17.69 22.58
CA LEU A 107 -25.74 -16.34 22.01
C LEU A 107 -26.84 -15.46 22.63
N LEU A 108 -28.01 -16.02 22.92
CA LEU A 108 -29.09 -15.29 23.57
C LEU A 108 -28.74 -14.87 25.02
N ASP A 109 -28.01 -15.72 25.74
CA ASP A 109 -27.55 -15.42 27.10
C ASP A 109 -26.43 -14.36 27.14
N GLU A 110 -25.60 -14.27 26.09
CA GLU A 110 -24.50 -13.29 26.02
C GLU A 110 -24.98 -11.83 25.81
N TYR A 111 -26.22 -11.66 25.32
CA TYR A 111 -26.84 -10.35 25.08
C TYR A 111 -27.93 -9.96 26.09
N SER A 112 -28.13 -10.75 27.16
CA SER A 112 -29.01 -10.42 28.30
C SER A 112 -28.24 -9.79 29.46
#